data_AF-A0A7W8JSI7-F1
#
_entry.id   AF-A0A7W8JSI7-F1
#
_cell.length_a   1.000
_cell.length_b   1.000
_cell.length_c   1.000
_cell.angle_alpha   90.00
_cell.angle_beta   90.00
_cell.angle_gamma   90.00
#
_symmetry.space_group_name_H-M   'P 1'
#
loop_
_entity.id
_entity.type
_entity.pdbx_description
1 polymer ?
#
loop_
_entity_poly.entity_id
_entity_poly.type
_entity_poly.pdbx_seq_one_letter_code
_entity_poly.pdbx_strand_id
1 'polypeptide(L)'
;MTPQPSRSLLPRGTREQQVGRLSLVMALTGGGLAVLGAVLVAVGQGGQGELFSLVKGMGFGILSALPLFFAALTVRAVLLMDEYMRALQMQATSIAFLITMVVAGGLIAMEAAFKFQTPSFVYYAVGMLSWAVVSAVLGLRNREA
;
A
#
# COMPACT_ATOMS: atom_id res chain seq x y z
N MET A 1 -14.79 33.01 30.25
CA MET A 1 -14.99 31.76 29.48
C MET A 1 -14.81 32.09 28.01
N THR A 2 -13.65 31.78 27.44
CA THR A 2 -13.39 31.97 26.01
C THR A 2 -14.03 30.81 25.24
N PRO A 3 -14.85 31.07 24.21
CA PRO A 3 -15.43 29.99 23.41
C PRO A 3 -14.32 29.24 22.68
N GLN A 4 -14.32 27.91 22.82
CA GLN A 4 -13.44 27.03 22.06
C GLN A 4 -13.72 27.20 20.56
N PRO A 5 -12.70 27.31 19.70
CA PRO A 5 -12.91 27.28 18.27
C PRO A 5 -13.44 25.91 17.88
N SER A 6 -14.67 25.90 17.37
CA SER A 6 -15.39 24.75 16.82
C SER A 6 -14.52 24.00 15.81
N ARG A 7 -13.91 22.89 16.24
CA ARG A 7 -13.14 21.99 15.39
C ARG A 7 -14.08 21.21 14.45
N SER A 8 -13.95 21.52 13.17
CA SER A 8 -14.33 20.70 12.00
C SER A 8 -15.81 20.69 11.58
N LEU A 9 -16.21 21.74 10.86
CA LEU A 9 -17.52 21.90 10.19
C LEU A 9 -17.54 21.35 8.75
N LEU A 10 -16.81 20.28 8.45
CA LEU A 10 -17.01 19.58 7.18
C LEU A 10 -18.00 18.42 7.41
N PRO A 11 -19.12 18.36 6.66
CA PRO A 11 -20.08 17.25 6.71
C PRO A 11 -19.34 15.91 6.58
N ARG A 12 -19.72 14.89 7.37
CA ARG A 12 -19.06 13.55 7.33
C ARG A 12 -18.87 13.03 5.90
N GLY A 13 -19.89 13.21 5.05
CA GLY A 13 -19.85 12.79 3.65
C GLY A 13 -18.73 13.44 2.81
N THR A 14 -18.31 14.68 3.09
CA THR A 14 -17.23 15.32 2.32
C THR A 14 -15.84 14.82 2.73
N ARG A 15 -15.63 14.45 4.00
CA ARG A 15 -14.37 13.88 4.48
C ARG A 15 -14.16 12.44 4.01
N GLU A 16 -15.18 11.60 4.08
CA GLU A 16 -15.12 10.22 3.55
C GLU A 16 -14.85 10.20 2.05
N GLN A 17 -15.48 11.10 1.28
CA GLN A 17 -15.19 11.29 -0.14
C GLN A 17 -13.76 11.75 -0.39
N GLN A 18 -13.22 12.65 0.45
CA GLN A 18 -11.82 13.10 0.33
C GLN A 18 -10.84 11.97 0.62
N VAL A 19 -11.07 11.18 1.66
CA VAL A 19 -10.22 10.00 1.98
C VAL A 19 -10.32 8.97 0.88
N GLY A 20 -11.53 8.64 0.40
CA GLY A 20 -11.73 7.71 -0.71
C GLY A 20 -11.03 8.17 -2.00
N ARG A 21 -11.12 9.47 -2.33
CA ARG A 21 -10.40 10.05 -3.47
C ARG A 21 -8.89 9.99 -3.27
N LEU A 22 -8.39 10.28 -2.07
CA LEU A 22 -6.97 10.19 -1.75
C LEU A 22 -6.46 8.74 -1.87
N SER A 23 -7.20 7.77 -1.36
CA SER A 23 -6.90 6.35 -1.48
C SER A 23 -6.90 5.89 -2.94
N LEU A 24 -7.85 6.34 -3.75
CA LEU A 24 -7.89 6.05 -5.18
C LEU A 24 -6.69 6.66 -5.91
N VAL A 25 -6.37 7.92 -5.65
CA VAL A 25 -5.19 8.58 -6.21
C VAL A 25 -3.93 7.83 -5.81
N MET A 26 -3.78 7.47 -4.54
CA MET A 26 -2.65 6.70 -4.03
C MET A 26 -2.52 5.35 -4.74
N ALA A 27 -3.63 4.63 -4.92
CA ALA A 27 -3.64 3.34 -5.61
C ALA A 27 -3.26 3.47 -7.09
N LEU A 28 -3.84 4.43 -7.81
CA LEU A 28 -3.58 4.63 -9.24
C LEU A 28 -2.18 5.16 -9.51
N THR A 29 -1.73 6.16 -8.75
CA THR A 29 -0.40 6.76 -8.94
C THR A 29 0.70 5.83 -8.45
N GLY A 30 0.55 5.26 -7.26
CA GLY A 30 1.52 4.31 -6.71
C GLY A 30 1.57 3.01 -7.53
N GLY A 31 0.41 2.46 -7.91
CA GLY A 31 0.32 1.29 -8.79
C GLY A 31 0.88 1.57 -10.18
N GLY A 32 0.56 2.72 -10.77
CA GLY A 32 1.11 3.15 -12.06
C GLY A 32 2.63 3.31 -12.04
N LEU A 33 3.18 3.94 -10.99
CA LEU A 33 4.62 4.06 -10.78
C LEU A 33 5.28 2.69 -10.56
N ALA A 34 4.62 1.76 -9.86
CA ALA A 34 5.12 0.40 -9.68
C ALA A 34 5.18 -0.36 -11.00
N VAL A 35 4.13 -0.29 -11.83
CA VAL A 35 4.11 -0.90 -13.17
C VAL A 35 5.20 -0.28 -14.04
N LEU A 36 5.31 1.05 -14.06
CA LEU A 36 6.32 1.75 -14.83
C LEU A 36 7.73 1.34 -14.40
N GLY A 37 8.01 1.35 -13.09
CA GLY A 37 9.29 0.94 -12.54
C GLY A 37 9.64 -0.51 -12.90
N ALA A 38 8.68 -1.43 -12.78
CA ALA A 38 8.86 -2.83 -13.14
C ALA A 38 9.15 -3.01 -14.64
N VAL A 39 8.43 -2.29 -15.51
CA VAL A 39 8.67 -2.32 -16.96
C VAL A 39 10.05 -1.78 -17.31
N LEU A 40 10.49 -0.68 -16.69
CA LEU A 40 11.83 -0.13 -16.92
C LEU A 40 12.93 -1.10 -16.45
N VAL A 41 12.75 -1.77 -15.32
CA VAL A 41 13.68 -2.81 -14.88
C VAL A 41 13.71 -3.98 -15.88
N ALA A 42 12.55 -4.45 -16.35
CA ALA A 42 12.47 -5.54 -17.31
C ALA A 42 13.13 -5.21 -18.65
N VAL A 43 12.84 -4.02 -19.20
CA VAL A 43 13.46 -3.53 -20.44
C VAL A 43 14.97 -3.35 -20.27
N GLY A 44 15.41 -2.77 -19.15
CA GLY A 44 16.83 -2.55 -18.85
C GLY A 44 17.60 -3.85 -18.59
N GLN A 45 16.93 -4.95 -18.23
CA GLN A 45 17.55 -6.28 -18.11
C GLN A 45 17.72 -6.99 -19.47
N GLY A 46 16.91 -6.65 -20.47
CA GLY A 46 16.89 -7.31 -21.77
C GLY A 46 17.94 -6.82 -22.78
N GLY A 47 18.69 -5.75 -22.48
CA GLY A 47 19.66 -5.14 -23.39
C GLY A 47 21.05 -4.99 -22.80
N GLN A 48 22.05 -4.80 -23.69
CA GLN A 48 23.44 -4.51 -23.33
C GLN A 48 23.79 -3.08 -23.75
N GLY A 49 24.46 -2.32 -22.89
CA GLY A 49 24.89 -0.93 -23.14
C GLY A 49 24.51 0.05 -22.03
N GLU A 50 25.11 1.24 -22.05
CA GLU A 50 24.91 2.27 -21.02
C GLU A 50 23.46 2.74 -20.92
N LEU A 51 22.76 2.84 -22.06
CA LEU A 51 21.36 3.29 -22.09
C LEU A 51 20.42 2.32 -21.34
N PHE A 52 20.63 1.00 -21.51
CA PHE A 52 19.86 -0.02 -20.80
C PHE A 52 20.17 -0.04 -19.30
N SER A 53 21.43 0.20 -18.93
CA SER A 53 21.84 0.36 -17.52
C SER A 53 21.15 1.55 -16.86
N LEU A 54 21.08 2.70 -17.56
CA LEU A 54 20.40 3.90 -17.08
C LEU A 54 18.89 3.66 -16.91
N VAL A 55 18.24 3.02 -17.89
CA VAL A 55 16.81 2.65 -17.84
C VAL A 55 16.52 1.73 -16.65
N LYS A 56 17.38 0.72 -16.43
CA LYS A 56 17.28 -0.19 -15.27
C LYS A 56 17.43 0.58 -13.95
N GLY A 57 18.40 1.50 -13.88
CA GLY A 57 18.63 2.36 -12.72
C GLY A 57 17.43 3.25 -12.39
N MET A 58 16.80 3.85 -13.41
CA MET A 58 15.55 4.61 -13.24
C MET A 58 14.43 3.75 -12.67
N GLY A 59 14.27 2.52 -13.19
CA GLY A 59 13.29 1.57 -12.68
C GLY A 59 13.47 1.27 -11.19
N PHE A 60 14.70 0.98 -10.75
CA PHE A 60 15.01 0.80 -9.33
C PHE A 60 14.84 2.07 -8.50
N GLY A 61 15.15 3.24 -9.06
CA GLY A 61 14.91 4.53 -8.40
C GLY A 61 13.43 4.75 -8.09
N ILE A 62 12.56 4.48 -9.07
CA ILE A 62 11.10 4.57 -8.87
C ILE A 62 10.63 3.56 -7.83
N LEU A 63 11.03 2.29 -7.97
CA LEU A 63 10.59 1.23 -7.06
C LEU A 63 11.07 1.44 -5.62
N SER A 64 12.28 1.98 -5.43
CA SER A 64 12.83 2.26 -4.10
C SER A 64 12.18 3.48 -3.42
N ALA A 65 11.62 4.42 -4.20
CA ALA A 65 10.90 5.58 -3.67
C ALA A 65 9.43 5.28 -3.29
N LEU A 66 8.84 4.21 -3.84
CA LEU A 66 7.43 3.84 -3.58
C LEU A 66 7.07 3.69 -2.10
N PRO A 67 7.87 3.04 -1.23
CA PRO A 67 7.53 2.92 0.19
C PRO A 67 7.38 4.29 0.86
N LEU A 68 8.27 5.24 0.56
CA LEU A 68 8.20 6.60 1.11
C LEU A 68 6.98 7.35 0.57
N PHE A 69 6.68 7.20 -0.72
CA PHE A 69 5.50 7.76 -1.34
C PHE A 69 4.20 7.26 -0.69
N PHE A 70 4.05 5.95 -0.52
CA PHE A 70 2.90 5.35 0.15
C PHE A 70 2.82 5.74 1.62
N ALA A 71 3.95 5.79 2.34
CA ALA A 71 3.98 6.21 3.73
C ALA A 71 3.48 7.66 3.90
N ALA A 72 3.97 8.60 3.08
CA ALA A 72 3.56 10.00 3.13
C ALA A 72 2.06 10.18 2.86
N LEU A 73 1.53 9.49 1.84
CA LEU A 73 0.10 9.56 1.53
C LEU A 73 -0.77 8.87 2.58
N THR A 74 -0.30 7.77 3.17
CA THR A 74 -0.99 7.07 4.26
C THR A 74 -1.06 7.95 5.50
N VAL A 75 0.02 8.61 5.89
CA VAL A 75 0.02 9.58 7.00
C VAL A 75 -1.00 10.68 6.73
N ARG A 76 -1.01 11.25 5.52
CA ARG A 76 -1.98 12.26 5.14
C ARG A 76 -3.43 11.74 5.22
N ALA A 77 -3.68 10.50 4.77
CA ALA A 77 -4.99 9.87 4.86
C ALA A 77 -5.43 9.70 6.33
N VAL A 78 -4.55 9.17 7.18
CA VAL A 78 -4.81 8.98 8.63
C VAL A 78 -5.12 10.29 9.33
N LEU A 79 -4.44 11.39 8.97
CA LEU A 79 -4.73 12.72 9.52
C LEU A 79 -6.10 13.28 9.12
N LEU A 80 -6.67 12.81 8.01
CA LEU A 80 -8.00 13.22 7.52
C LEU A 80 -9.14 12.28 7.98
N MET A 81 -8.80 11.06 8.39
CA MET A 81 -9.75 10.08 8.91
C MET A 81 -10.33 10.49 10.27
N ASP A 82 -11.59 10.13 10.51
CA ASP A 82 -12.19 10.19 11.83
C ASP A 82 -11.80 8.97 12.69
N GLU A 83 -12.19 8.99 13.96
CA GLU A 83 -11.86 7.94 14.94
C GLU A 83 -12.31 6.55 14.46
N TYR A 84 -13.50 6.49 13.85
CA TYR A 84 -14.09 5.25 13.36
C TYR A 84 -13.33 4.69 12.15
N MET A 85 -13.06 5.52 11.14
CA MET A 85 -12.26 5.15 9.97
C MET A 85 -10.84 4.71 10.37
N ARG A 86 -10.23 5.37 11.36
CA ARG A 86 -8.94 4.94 11.91
C ARG A 86 -9.02 3.58 12.56
N ALA A 87 -10.04 3.31 13.38
CA ALA A 87 -10.21 2.02 14.02
C ALA A 87 -10.38 0.90 12.98
N LEU A 88 -11.17 1.13 11.94
CA LEU A 88 -11.36 0.20 10.84
C LEU A 88 -10.05 -0.06 10.08
N GLN A 89 -9.30 1.00 9.78
CA GLN A 89 -8.01 0.92 9.10
C GLN A 89 -6.96 0.18 9.94
N MET A 90 -6.92 0.43 11.24
CA MET A 90 -6.06 -0.29 12.19
C MET A 90 -6.40 -1.78 12.19
N GLN A 91 -7.69 -2.13 12.27
CA GLN A 91 -8.13 -3.52 12.21
C GLN A 91 -7.73 -4.19 10.88
N ALA A 92 -7.97 -3.51 9.76
CA ALA A 92 -7.58 -4.03 8.45
C ALA A 92 -6.07 -4.27 8.34
N THR A 93 -5.28 -3.32 8.84
CA THR A 93 -3.81 -3.39 8.83
C THR A 93 -3.30 -4.51 9.73
N SER A 94 -3.87 -4.69 10.93
CA SER A 94 -3.49 -5.76 11.85
C SER A 94 -3.78 -7.15 11.27
N ILE A 95 -4.92 -7.34 10.62
CA ILE A 95 -5.26 -8.63 9.97
C ILE A 95 -4.32 -8.89 8.79
N ALA A 96 -4.11 -7.90 7.93
CA ALA A 96 -3.19 -8.03 6.79
C ALA A 96 -1.76 -8.33 7.23
N PHE A 97 -1.29 -7.67 8.29
CA PHE A 97 0.01 -7.92 8.89
C PHE A 97 0.13 -9.36 9.42
N LEU A 98 -0.90 -9.85 10.12
CA LEU A 98 -0.93 -11.22 10.64
C LEU A 98 -0.89 -12.24 9.50
N ILE A 99 -1.67 -12.05 8.43
CA ILE A 99 -1.65 -12.90 7.23
C ILE A 99 -0.24 -12.89 6.62
N THR A 100 0.35 -11.71 6.45
CA THR A 100 1.69 -11.56 5.87
C THR A 100 2.74 -12.26 6.72
N MET A 101 2.68 -12.15 8.06
CA MET A 101 3.61 -12.85 8.96
C MET A 101 3.47 -14.37 8.86
N VAL A 102 2.25 -14.91 8.83
CA VAL A 102 2.03 -16.35 8.72
C VAL A 102 2.55 -16.88 7.39
N VAL A 103 2.25 -16.19 6.28
CA VAL A 103 2.76 -16.57 4.95
C VAL A 103 4.27 -16.43 4.87
N ALA A 104 4.84 -15.34 5.41
CA ALA A 104 6.27 -15.14 5.42
C ALA A 104 7.00 -16.21 6.25
N GLY A 105 6.52 -16.50 7.46
CA GLY A 105 7.07 -17.56 8.30
C GLY A 105 6.97 -18.94 7.65
N GLY A 106 5.84 -19.23 6.98
CA GLY A 106 5.66 -20.47 6.22
C GLY A 106 6.63 -20.60 5.06
N LEU A 107 6.80 -19.53 4.26
CA LEU A 107 7.73 -19.51 3.12
C LEU A 107 9.19 -19.63 3.57
N ILE A 108 9.58 -18.97 4.65
CA ILE A 108 10.92 -19.09 5.24
C ILE A 108 11.17 -20.54 5.71
N ALA A 109 10.19 -21.15 6.38
CA ALA A 109 10.30 -22.54 6.83
C ALA A 109 10.39 -23.52 5.63
N MET A 110 9.64 -23.26 4.56
CA MET A 110 9.71 -24.05 3.33
C MET A 110 11.02 -23.85 2.58
N GLU A 111 11.56 -22.64 2.55
CA GLU A 111 12.88 -22.33 1.97
C GLU A 111 13.99 -23.13 2.66
N ALA A 112 13.93 -23.26 4.00
CA ALA A 112 14.84 -24.11 4.76
C ALA A 112 14.70 -25.60 4.42
N ALA A 113 13.47 -26.10 4.16
CA ALA A 113 13.20 -27.50 3.88
C ALA A 113 13.50 -27.90 2.42
N PHE A 114 13.17 -27.04 1.45
CA PHE A 114 13.19 -27.35 0.02
C PHE A 114 14.30 -26.63 -0.76
N LYS A 115 15.11 -25.79 -0.10
CA LYS A 115 16.23 -25.02 -0.67
C LYS A 115 15.85 -24.15 -1.89
N PHE A 116 14.59 -23.73 -2.01
CA PHE A 116 14.20 -22.72 -3.00
C PHE A 116 14.22 -21.34 -2.34
N GLN A 117 14.71 -20.33 -3.06
CA GLN A 117 14.64 -18.94 -2.61
C GLN A 117 13.30 -18.34 -2.98
N THR A 118 12.57 -17.83 -2.00
CA THR A 118 11.30 -17.16 -2.29
C THR A 118 11.57 -15.76 -2.83
N PRO A 119 11.10 -15.41 -4.05
CA PRO A 119 11.26 -14.07 -4.57
C PRO A 119 10.60 -13.03 -3.66
N SER A 120 11.31 -11.94 -3.35
CA SER A 120 10.83 -10.94 -2.38
C SER A 120 9.51 -10.27 -2.77
N PHE A 121 9.19 -10.22 -4.07
CA PHE A 121 7.92 -9.69 -4.56
C PHE A 121 6.70 -10.48 -4.08
N VAL A 122 6.86 -11.77 -3.74
CA VAL A 122 5.77 -12.62 -3.24
C VAL A 122 5.28 -12.09 -1.89
N TYR A 123 6.19 -11.73 -0.99
CA TYR A 123 5.84 -11.14 0.31
C TYR A 123 5.10 -9.82 0.14
N TYR A 124 5.55 -8.99 -0.81
CA TYR A 124 4.90 -7.72 -1.12
C TYR A 124 3.48 -7.91 -1.69
N ALA A 125 3.31 -8.84 -2.64
CA ALA A 125 2.02 -9.15 -3.23
C ALA A 125 1.03 -9.68 -2.19
N VAL A 126 1.46 -10.60 -1.33
CA VAL A 126 0.63 -11.16 -0.26
C VAL A 126 0.18 -10.07 0.71
N GLY A 127 1.09 -9.20 1.15
CA GLY A 127 0.75 -8.09 2.05
C GLY A 127 -0.25 -7.12 1.44
N MET A 128 -0.02 -6.69 0.20
CA MET A 128 -0.89 -5.75 -0.49
C MET A 128 -2.27 -6.35 -0.81
N LEU A 129 -2.32 -7.60 -1.26
CA LEU A 129 -3.59 -8.28 -1.58
C LEU A 129 -4.40 -8.58 -0.33
N SER A 130 -3.78 -9.08 0.73
CA SER A 130 -4.47 -9.34 2.00
C SER A 130 -5.04 -8.05 2.58
N TRP A 131 -4.27 -6.95 2.56
CA TRP A 131 -4.76 -5.65 2.98
C TRP A 131 -5.93 -5.14 2.13
N ALA A 132 -5.83 -5.25 0.81
CA ALA A 132 -6.89 -4.82 -0.11
C ALA A 132 -8.19 -5.61 0.10
N VAL A 133 -8.09 -6.94 0.24
CA VAL A 133 -9.24 -7.82 0.48
C VAL A 133 -9.88 -7.52 1.84
N VAL A 134 -9.09 -7.42 2.91
CA VAL A 134 -9.64 -7.14 4.24
C VAL A 134 -10.31 -5.77 4.29
N SER A 135 -9.68 -4.76 3.71
CA SER A 135 -10.25 -3.40 3.64
C SER A 135 -11.56 -3.39 2.83
N ALA A 136 -11.63 -4.13 1.72
CA ALA A 136 -12.84 -4.25 0.92
C ALA A 136 -13.97 -4.97 1.68
N VAL A 137 -13.66 -6.10 2.34
CA VAL A 137 -14.63 -6.89 3.12
C VAL A 137 -15.18 -6.07 4.28
N LEU A 138 -14.32 -5.39 5.05
CA LEU A 138 -14.74 -4.52 6.14
C LEU A 138 -15.58 -3.33 5.64
N GLY A 139 -15.20 -2.75 4.50
CA GLY A 139 -15.96 -1.67 3.87
C GLY A 139 -17.34 -2.11 3.37
N LEU A 140 -17.46 -3.31 2.79
CA LEU A 140 -18.74 -3.86 2.34
C LEU A 140 -19.65 -4.19 3.52
N ARG A 141 -19.13 -4.89 4.53
CA ARG A 141 -19.90 -5.23 5.75
C ARG A 141 -20.47 -3.99 6.44
N ASN A 142 -19.72 -2.90 6.47
CA ASN A 142 -20.18 -1.65 7.07
C ASN A 142 -21.27 -0.93 6.26
N ARG A 143 -21.42 -1.23 4.97
CA ARG A 143 -22.52 -0.66 4.16
C ARG A 143 -23.83 -1.41 4.33
N GLU A 144 -23.76 -2.65 4.79
CA GLU A 144 -24.92 -3.53 5.02
C GLU A 144 -25.47 -3.44 6.45
N ALA A 145 -24.69 -2.89 7.40
CA ALA A 145 -25.06 -2.69 8.80
C ALA A 145 -25.62 -1.28 9.06
#